data_AF-A0A7X4W600-F1
#
_entry.id   AF-A0A7X4W600-F1
#
_cell.length_a   1.000
_cell.length_b   1.000
_cell.length_c   1.000
_cell.angle_alpha   90.00
_cell.angle_beta   90.00
_cell.angle_gamma   90.00
#
_symmetry.space_group_name_H-M   'P 1'
#
loop_
_entity.id
_entity.type
_entity.pdbx_description
1 polymer ?
#
loop_
_entity_poly.entity_id
_entity_poly.type
_entity_poly.pdbx_seq_one_letter_code
_entity_poly.pdbx_strand_id
1 'polypeptide(L)'
;MPNLNQHSDDLRLDPWLKQPENRVSVPDDAELACLQEINLGGVDIIPEALFFRRHDGQDELWAAGLRHGAPGKPRDVQLASAYKQGRVAWASSQGTRSTGAEILFRALTAARHGHVWPEDFLEGPLITEATHCQILGELQAEIDRNTREAGAQAGTEIIELARRLGLRPEPAGRSPSAWYANCPGKSHRLMISSNSNQFGCGYCRVKGGAAELEALAQERKQINSPTCNVSDDRTGSGGKSRARDPMAVQKERDLFERLRGIRNVPYSE
;
A
#
# COMPACT_ATOMS: atom_id res chain seq x y z
N MET A 1 -2.03 -16.66 19.24
CA MET A 1 -1.58 -16.72 17.83
C MET A 1 -0.82 -15.43 17.52
N PRO A 2 0.35 -15.49 16.88
CA PRO A 2 1.18 -14.31 16.63
C PRO A 2 0.47 -13.26 15.80
N ASN A 3 0.66 -12.00 16.20
CA ASN A 3 0.19 -10.77 15.58
C ASN A 3 1.03 -10.49 14.31
N LEU A 4 0.49 -9.78 13.30
CA LEU A 4 1.21 -9.20 12.13
C LEU A 4 2.52 -8.45 12.49
N ASN A 5 2.74 -8.14 13.76
CA ASN A 5 3.92 -7.46 14.29
C ASN A 5 4.91 -8.35 15.08
N GLN A 6 4.71 -9.67 15.18
CA GLN A 6 5.73 -10.57 15.74
C GLN A 6 6.71 -11.01 14.66
N HIS A 7 7.40 -10.03 14.10
CA HIS A 7 8.62 -10.32 13.36
C HIS A 7 9.79 -10.38 14.34
N SER A 8 10.76 -11.27 14.09
CA SER A 8 12.04 -11.24 14.79
C SER A 8 12.58 -9.81 14.79
N ASP A 9 13.22 -9.36 15.87
CA ASP A 9 13.79 -8.00 15.99
C ASP A 9 14.78 -7.64 14.87
N ASP A 10 15.22 -8.64 14.09
CA ASP A 10 16.12 -8.51 12.96
C ASP A 10 15.42 -8.46 11.58
N LEU A 11 14.09 -8.58 11.48
CA LEU A 11 13.43 -8.42 10.19
C LEU A 11 13.56 -6.98 9.69
N ARG A 12 13.98 -6.86 8.44
CA ARG A 12 14.05 -5.62 7.69
C ARG A 12 13.29 -5.73 6.38
N LEU A 13 12.69 -4.61 5.98
CA LEU A 13 11.81 -4.53 4.82
C LEU A 13 12.10 -3.26 4.01
N ASP A 14 12.21 -3.42 2.70
CA ASP A 14 12.18 -2.32 1.73
C ASP A 14 11.23 -2.68 0.56
N PRO A 15 9.92 -2.84 0.83
CA PRO A 15 8.96 -3.41 -0.11
C PRO A 15 8.76 -2.54 -1.36
N TRP A 16 9.18 -1.28 -1.28
CA TRP A 16 9.07 -0.26 -2.33
C TRP A 16 10.42 0.12 -2.91
N LEU A 17 11.52 -0.54 -2.49
CA LEU A 17 12.89 -0.24 -2.88
C LEU A 17 13.15 1.27 -2.78
N LYS A 18 13.00 1.85 -1.59
CA LYS A 18 13.28 3.27 -1.33
C LYS A 18 14.77 3.50 -1.07
N GLN A 19 15.47 2.48 -0.57
CA GLN A 19 16.90 2.54 -0.29
C GLN A 19 17.69 2.26 -1.58
N PRO A 20 18.56 3.18 -2.04
CA PRO A 20 19.36 2.99 -3.26
C PRO A 20 20.20 1.71 -3.24
N GLU A 21 20.76 1.34 -2.10
CA GLU A 21 21.56 0.14 -1.89
C GLU A 21 20.80 -1.17 -2.15
N ASN A 22 19.47 -1.15 -2.03
CA ASN A 22 18.63 -2.31 -2.34
C ASN A 22 18.17 -2.34 -3.80
N ARG A 23 18.34 -1.26 -4.56
CA ARG A 23 17.97 -1.16 -6.00
C ARG A 23 19.09 -1.69 -6.89
N VAL A 24 19.53 -2.90 -6.61
CA VAL A 24 20.56 -3.59 -7.38
C VAL A 24 19.98 -4.84 -8.01
N SER A 25 20.68 -5.39 -9.00
CA SER A 25 20.26 -6.61 -9.68
C SER A 25 20.15 -7.79 -8.72
N VAL A 26 19.22 -8.70 -9.00
CA VAL A 26 19.08 -9.95 -8.26
C VAL A 26 20.40 -10.74 -8.35
N PRO A 27 20.99 -11.17 -7.22
CA PRO A 27 22.24 -11.93 -7.21
C PRO A 27 22.14 -13.23 -8.02
N ASP A 28 23.24 -13.63 -8.66
CA ASP A 28 23.29 -14.83 -9.52
C ASP A 28 23.13 -16.15 -8.77
N ASP A 29 23.48 -16.15 -7.48
CA ASP A 29 23.31 -17.27 -6.56
C ASP A 29 21.93 -17.27 -5.86
N ALA A 30 21.05 -16.30 -6.15
CA ALA A 30 19.68 -16.30 -5.65
C ALA A 30 18.82 -17.26 -6.47
N GLU A 31 18.16 -18.19 -5.79
CA GLU A 31 17.26 -19.18 -6.40
C GLU A 31 15.82 -18.65 -6.48
N LEU A 32 15.04 -19.12 -7.45
CA LEU A 32 13.64 -18.72 -7.56
C LEU A 32 12.87 -19.18 -6.32
N ALA A 33 12.20 -18.27 -5.62
CA ALA A 33 11.30 -18.60 -4.53
C ALA A 33 9.91 -18.96 -5.09
N CYS A 34 9.32 -18.01 -5.83
CA CYS A 34 8.14 -18.19 -6.66
C CYS A 34 8.03 -17.09 -7.72
N LEU A 35 7.21 -17.37 -8.72
CA LEU A 35 6.69 -16.44 -9.70
C LEU A 35 5.17 -16.35 -9.47
N GLN A 36 4.66 -15.13 -9.42
CA GLN A 36 3.25 -14.83 -9.15
C GLN A 36 2.79 -13.66 -10.01
N GLU A 37 1.48 -13.48 -10.10
CA GLU A 37 0.90 -12.22 -10.55
C GLU A 37 0.56 -11.34 -9.35
N ILE A 38 0.80 -10.04 -9.47
CA ILE A 38 0.48 -9.06 -8.44
C ILE A 38 -0.45 -7.99 -9.01
N ASN A 39 -1.50 -7.69 -8.25
CA ASN A 39 -2.44 -6.61 -8.52
C ASN A 39 -1.92 -5.30 -7.92
N LEU A 40 -1.65 -4.32 -8.77
CA LEU A 40 -1.17 -2.99 -8.38
C LEU A 40 -2.33 -2.05 -7.98
N GLY A 41 -3.14 -2.47 -7.01
CA GLY A 41 -4.22 -1.64 -6.46
C GLY A 41 -5.30 -1.29 -7.49
N GLY A 42 -5.61 -2.24 -8.38
CA GLY A 42 -6.63 -2.12 -9.43
C GLY A 42 -6.19 -1.36 -10.68
N VAL A 43 -4.90 -1.00 -10.79
CA VAL A 43 -4.36 -0.32 -11.99
C VAL A 43 -3.95 -1.33 -13.05
N ASP A 44 -3.26 -2.39 -12.65
CA ASP A 44 -2.71 -3.41 -13.54
C ASP A 44 -2.45 -4.71 -12.76
N ILE A 45 -2.36 -5.84 -13.47
CA ILE A 45 -1.95 -7.13 -12.93
C ILE A 45 -0.68 -7.53 -13.67
N ILE A 46 0.44 -7.67 -12.96
CA ILE A 46 1.74 -7.90 -13.59
C ILE A 46 2.47 -9.08 -12.96
N PRO A 47 3.30 -9.81 -13.73
CA PRO A 47 4.13 -10.85 -13.16
C PRO A 47 5.24 -10.27 -12.28
N GLU A 48 5.48 -10.92 -11.14
CA GLU A 48 6.59 -10.66 -10.23
C GLU A 48 7.30 -11.97 -9.90
N ALA A 49 8.61 -12.02 -10.18
CA ALA A 49 9.47 -13.10 -9.71
C ALA A 49 10.08 -12.71 -8.37
N LEU A 50 9.98 -13.61 -7.39
CA LEU A 50 10.64 -13.53 -6.10
C LEU A 50 11.79 -14.52 -6.06
N PHE A 51 12.95 -14.08 -5.61
CA PHE A 51 14.15 -14.88 -5.47
C PHE A 51 14.60 -14.90 -4.02
N PHE A 52 15.04 -16.06 -3.56
CA PHE A 52 15.56 -16.26 -2.23
C PHE A 52 17.07 -16.45 -2.28
N ARG A 53 17.76 -15.87 -1.31
CA ARG A 53 19.20 -16.08 -1.12
C ARG A 53 19.49 -16.24 0.36
N ARG A 54 20.31 -17.23 0.71
CA ARG A 54 20.89 -17.36 2.05
C ARG A 54 22.38 -17.10 1.97
N HIS A 55 22.84 -16.03 2.63
CA HIS A 55 24.22 -15.57 2.59
C HIS A 55 24.65 -15.08 3.97
N ASP A 56 25.81 -15.56 4.47
CA ASP A 56 26.38 -15.18 5.77
C ASP A 56 25.40 -15.25 6.95
N GLY A 57 24.58 -16.31 7.00
CA GLY A 57 23.58 -16.50 8.06
C GLY A 57 22.39 -15.55 8.01
N GLN A 58 22.20 -14.87 6.88
CA GLN A 58 21.05 -14.03 6.58
C GLN A 58 20.23 -14.62 5.44
N ASP A 59 18.91 -14.60 5.59
CA ASP A 59 17.94 -14.86 4.56
C ASP A 59 17.55 -13.55 3.90
N GLU A 60 17.53 -13.53 2.57
CA GLU A 60 17.18 -12.39 1.75
C GLU A 60 16.10 -12.79 0.74
N LEU A 61 15.11 -11.92 0.57
CA LEU A 61 14.12 -12.00 -0.48
C LEU A 61 14.30 -10.83 -1.43
N TRP A 62 14.40 -11.15 -2.70
CA TRP A 62 14.61 -10.24 -3.81
C TRP A 62 13.40 -10.29 -4.71
N ALA A 63 12.94 -9.14 -5.21
CA ALA A 63 11.83 -9.06 -6.15
C ALA A 63 12.30 -8.53 -7.49
N ALA A 64 11.75 -9.07 -8.57
CA ALA A 64 11.87 -8.56 -9.92
C ALA A 64 10.47 -8.44 -10.52
N GLY A 65 10.06 -7.21 -10.77
CA GLY A 65 8.83 -6.92 -11.47
C GLY A 65 9.01 -7.10 -12.97
N LEU A 66 8.25 -8.00 -13.57
CA LEU A 66 8.45 -8.47 -14.93
C LEU A 66 7.45 -7.86 -15.92
N ARG A 67 7.78 -7.92 -17.22
CA ARG A 67 6.82 -7.67 -18.31
C ARG A 67 5.97 -8.92 -18.54
N HIS A 68 4.73 -8.77 -19.02
CA HIS A 68 3.80 -9.90 -19.23
C HIS A 68 4.33 -11.04 -20.11
N GLY A 69 5.26 -10.77 -21.03
CA GLY A 69 5.86 -11.80 -21.90
C GLY A 69 7.09 -12.51 -21.32
N ALA A 70 7.50 -12.17 -20.10
CA ALA A 70 8.68 -12.73 -19.45
C ALA A 70 8.46 -14.11 -18.79
N PRO A 71 7.30 -14.43 -18.17
CA PRO A 71 7.04 -15.77 -17.65
C PRO A 71 7.34 -16.89 -18.66
N GLY A 72 7.93 -17.99 -18.18
CA GLY A 72 8.37 -19.11 -19.01
C GLY A 72 9.64 -18.87 -19.84
N LYS A 73 10.26 -17.67 -19.77
CA LYS A 73 11.57 -17.40 -20.37
C LYS A 73 12.71 -17.78 -19.41
N PRO A 74 13.94 -18.01 -19.90
CA PRO A 74 15.12 -18.16 -19.04
C PRO A 74 15.33 -16.97 -18.08
N ARG A 75 15.91 -17.23 -16.90
CA ARG A 75 16.12 -16.24 -15.81
C ARG A 75 16.77 -14.95 -16.30
N ASP A 76 17.85 -15.06 -17.06
CA ASP A 76 18.59 -13.92 -17.60
C ASP A 76 17.71 -13.03 -18.49
N VAL A 77 16.88 -13.64 -19.34
CA VAL A 77 15.90 -12.94 -20.18
C VAL A 77 14.82 -12.26 -19.33
N GLN A 78 14.30 -12.95 -18.30
CA GLN A 78 13.32 -12.37 -17.38
C GLN A 78 13.88 -11.13 -16.69
N LEU A 79 15.04 -11.26 -16.04
CA LEU A 79 15.68 -10.19 -15.27
C LEU A 79 16.14 -9.02 -16.15
N ALA A 80 16.59 -9.28 -17.38
CA ALA A 80 16.92 -8.22 -18.33
C ALA A 80 15.70 -7.39 -18.75
N SER A 81 14.49 -7.97 -18.68
CA SER A 81 13.23 -7.31 -19.03
C SER A 81 12.55 -6.62 -17.84
N ALA A 82 13.04 -6.82 -16.62
CA ALA A 82 12.40 -6.35 -15.40
C ALA A 82 12.35 -4.81 -15.35
N TYR A 83 11.18 -4.24 -15.04
CA TYR A 83 11.02 -2.79 -14.89
C TYR A 83 11.65 -2.29 -13.58
N LYS A 84 11.72 -3.16 -12.57
CA LYS A 84 12.32 -2.88 -11.28
C LYS A 84 12.76 -4.19 -10.64
N GLN A 85 13.91 -4.17 -9.97
CA GLN A 85 14.38 -5.28 -9.17
C GLN A 85 15.17 -4.80 -7.96
N GLY A 86 15.27 -5.66 -6.95
CA GLY A 86 16.04 -5.37 -5.74
C GLY A 86 15.67 -6.21 -4.52
N ARG A 87 16.43 -6.02 -3.44
CA ARG A 87 16.19 -6.71 -2.16
C ARG A 87 15.03 -6.05 -1.43
N VAL A 88 14.00 -6.83 -1.09
CA VAL A 88 12.74 -6.31 -0.52
C VAL A 88 12.50 -6.73 0.92
N ALA A 89 13.13 -7.83 1.37
CA ALA A 89 13.06 -8.27 2.76
C ALA A 89 14.33 -9.05 3.13
N TRP A 90 14.75 -8.97 4.39
CA TRP A 90 15.85 -9.79 4.91
C TRP A 90 15.77 -9.93 6.43
N ALA A 91 16.31 -11.03 6.95
CA ALA A 91 16.40 -11.35 8.38
C ALA A 91 17.47 -12.42 8.63
N SER A 92 17.92 -12.58 9.87
CA SER A 92 18.72 -13.74 10.30
C SER A 92 18.08 -15.05 9.83
N SER A 93 18.90 -15.98 9.33
CA SER A 93 18.43 -17.24 8.77
C SER A 93 17.67 -18.07 9.79
N GLN A 94 16.51 -18.59 9.38
CA GLN A 94 15.70 -19.48 10.22
C GLN A 94 15.32 -20.74 9.46
N GLY A 95 15.49 -21.90 10.12
CA GLY A 95 15.06 -23.19 9.58
C GLY A 95 15.63 -23.53 8.21
N THR A 96 14.79 -24.14 7.37
CA THR A 96 15.13 -24.48 5.98
C THR A 96 15.06 -23.23 5.08
N ARG A 97 15.51 -23.35 3.84
CA ARG A 97 15.40 -22.25 2.86
C ARG A 97 13.94 -21.93 2.53
N SER A 98 13.09 -22.95 2.37
CA SER A 98 11.65 -22.77 2.17
C SER A 98 11.02 -22.01 3.33
N THR A 99 11.33 -22.40 4.58
CA THR A 99 10.84 -21.69 5.76
C THR A 99 11.30 -20.22 5.78
N GLY A 100 12.57 -19.95 5.45
CA GLY A 100 13.07 -18.58 5.32
C GLY A 100 12.33 -17.78 4.25
N ALA A 101 12.14 -18.37 3.06
CA ALA A 101 11.41 -17.74 1.96
C ALA A 101 9.95 -17.44 2.33
N GLU A 102 9.26 -18.37 2.99
CA GLU A 102 7.89 -18.22 3.48
C GLU A 102 7.74 -17.06 4.47
N ILE A 103 8.66 -16.98 5.45
CA ILE A 103 8.67 -15.90 6.45
C ILE A 103 8.80 -14.54 5.76
N LEU A 104 9.78 -14.40 4.87
CA LEU A 104 10.04 -13.15 4.16
C LEU A 104 8.91 -12.81 3.17
N PHE A 105 8.33 -13.81 2.51
CA PHE A 105 7.19 -13.64 1.61
C PHE A 105 5.95 -13.14 2.36
N ARG A 106 5.60 -13.77 3.49
CA ARG A 106 4.51 -13.31 4.36
C ARG A 106 4.73 -11.87 4.79
N ALA A 107 5.95 -11.53 5.22
CA ALA A 107 6.28 -10.18 5.66
C ALA A 107 6.17 -9.14 4.53
N LEU A 108 6.68 -9.47 3.33
CA LEU A 108 6.58 -8.62 2.15
C LEU A 108 5.12 -8.36 1.78
N THR A 109 4.31 -9.42 1.69
CA THR A 109 2.89 -9.34 1.33
C THR A 109 2.11 -8.51 2.34
N ALA A 110 2.33 -8.74 3.65
CA ALA A 110 1.75 -7.92 4.71
C ALA A 110 2.13 -6.44 4.60
N ALA A 111 3.40 -6.13 4.32
CA ALA A 111 3.89 -4.76 4.20
C ALA A 111 3.35 -4.03 2.96
N ARG A 112 2.98 -4.78 1.93
CA ARG A 112 2.40 -4.27 0.68
C ARG A 112 0.88 -4.15 0.69
N HIS A 113 0.20 -4.77 1.66
CA HIS A 113 -1.26 -4.74 1.79
C HIS A 113 -1.85 -3.32 1.67
N GLY A 114 -2.91 -3.18 0.85
CA GLY A 114 -3.56 -1.91 0.54
C GLY A 114 -2.95 -1.14 -0.64
N HIS A 115 -1.89 -1.68 -1.25
CA HIS A 115 -1.24 -1.13 -2.45
C HIS A 115 -0.95 -2.20 -3.49
N VAL A 116 -0.43 -3.35 -3.06
CA VAL A 116 -0.13 -4.50 -3.90
C VAL A 116 -0.59 -5.77 -3.20
N TRP A 117 -1.22 -6.67 -3.94
CA TRP A 117 -1.67 -7.96 -3.45
C TRP A 117 -1.38 -9.06 -4.49
N PRO A 118 -0.88 -10.24 -4.09
CA PRO A 118 -0.80 -11.39 -4.99
C PRO A 118 -2.17 -11.78 -5.52
N GLU A 119 -2.30 -11.85 -6.84
CA GLU A 119 -3.54 -12.23 -7.53
C GLU A 119 -3.54 -13.74 -7.82
N ASP A 120 -2.51 -14.21 -8.53
CA ASP A 120 -2.39 -15.61 -8.96
C ASP A 120 -0.98 -16.17 -8.71
N PHE A 121 -0.92 -17.49 -8.51
CA PHE A 121 0.34 -18.23 -8.44
C PHE A 121 0.70 -18.78 -9.83
N LEU A 122 1.97 -18.65 -10.23
CA LEU A 122 2.44 -19.15 -11.53
C LEU A 122 3.33 -20.38 -11.36
N GLU A 123 4.41 -20.27 -10.59
CA GLU A 123 5.32 -21.39 -10.31
C GLU A 123 6.21 -21.07 -9.09
N GLY A 124 6.87 -22.06 -8.50
CA GLY A 124 7.80 -21.81 -7.40
C GLY A 124 8.32 -23.07 -6.75
N PRO A 125 9.66 -23.24 -6.66
CA PRO A 125 10.24 -24.43 -6.04
C PRO A 125 10.38 -24.30 -4.51
N LEU A 126 10.49 -23.08 -3.96
CA LEU A 126 10.58 -22.87 -2.51
C LEU A 126 9.23 -22.52 -1.89
N ILE A 127 8.44 -21.69 -2.56
CA ILE A 127 7.07 -21.35 -2.18
C ILE A 127 6.17 -22.06 -3.19
N THR A 128 5.57 -23.16 -2.76
CA THR A 128 4.63 -23.93 -3.58
C THR A 128 3.29 -23.22 -3.67
N GLU A 129 2.44 -23.61 -4.63
CA GLU A 129 1.08 -23.09 -4.75
C GLU A 129 0.27 -23.29 -3.45
N ALA A 130 0.39 -24.47 -2.83
CA ALA A 130 -0.28 -24.76 -1.57
C ALA A 130 0.18 -23.82 -0.44
N THR A 131 1.49 -23.60 -0.33
CA THR A 131 2.08 -22.68 0.65
C THR A 131 1.67 -21.23 0.39
N HIS A 132 1.66 -20.81 -0.88
CA HIS A 132 1.24 -19.48 -1.32
C HIS A 132 -0.22 -19.23 -0.92
N CYS A 133 -1.13 -20.11 -1.32
CA CYS A 133 -2.55 -20.06 -0.96
C CYS A 133 -2.76 -20.06 0.56
N GLN A 134 -2.01 -20.88 1.30
CA GLN A 134 -2.08 -20.91 2.76
C GLN A 134 -1.70 -19.56 3.36
N ILE A 135 -0.55 -18.99 3.00
CA ILE A 135 -0.06 -17.71 3.53
C ILE A 135 -1.05 -16.59 3.22
N LEU A 136 -1.58 -16.53 2.00
CA LEU A 136 -2.56 -15.52 1.62
C LEU A 136 -3.88 -15.68 2.38
N GLY A 137 -4.36 -16.91 2.56
CA GLY A 137 -5.55 -17.19 3.36
C GLY A 137 -5.39 -16.78 4.83
N GLU A 138 -4.24 -17.06 5.43
CA GLU A 138 -3.92 -16.64 6.80
C GLU A 138 -3.89 -15.10 6.93
N LEU A 139 -3.22 -14.42 5.99
CA LEU A 139 -3.14 -12.96 5.97
C LEU A 139 -4.52 -12.32 5.76
N GLN A 140 -5.33 -12.86 4.84
CA GLN A 140 -6.69 -12.37 4.61
C GLN A 140 -7.56 -12.53 5.86
N ALA A 141 -7.52 -13.71 6.50
CA ALA A 141 -8.24 -13.95 7.75
C ALA A 141 -7.79 -12.98 8.87
N GLU A 142 -6.50 -12.61 8.89
CA GLU A 142 -5.99 -11.62 9.82
C GLU A 142 -6.47 -10.20 9.52
N ILE A 143 -6.44 -9.80 8.25
CA ILE A 143 -6.99 -8.52 7.77
C ILE A 143 -8.48 -8.39 8.14
N ASP A 144 -9.25 -9.46 7.96
CA ASP A 144 -10.68 -9.51 8.29
C ASP A 144 -10.94 -9.44 9.80
N ARG A 145 -10.10 -10.09 10.62
CA ARG A 145 -10.15 -9.95 12.08
C ARG A 145 -9.85 -8.51 12.50
N ASN A 146 -8.75 -7.94 12.01
CA ASN A 146 -8.35 -6.56 12.32
C ASN A 146 -9.40 -5.54 11.90
N THR A 147 -10.01 -5.73 10.73
CA THR A 147 -11.09 -4.86 10.22
C THR A 147 -12.32 -4.91 11.12
N ARG A 148 -12.72 -6.09 11.58
CA ARG A 148 -13.84 -6.25 12.52
C ARG A 148 -13.55 -5.64 13.88
N GLU A 149 -12.36 -5.89 14.44
CA GLU A 149 -11.96 -5.35 15.74
C GLU A 149 -11.82 -3.83 15.72
N ALA A 150 -11.24 -3.27 14.65
CA ALA A 150 -11.20 -1.83 14.43
C ALA A 150 -12.63 -1.27 14.32
N GLY A 151 -13.51 -1.92 13.56
CA GLY A 151 -14.93 -1.57 13.45
C GLY A 151 -15.65 -1.51 14.80
N ALA A 152 -15.32 -2.39 15.76
CA ALA A 152 -15.86 -2.34 17.12
C ALA A 152 -15.42 -1.08 17.90
N GLN A 153 -14.32 -0.44 17.49
CA GLN A 153 -13.79 0.82 18.05
C GLN A 153 -14.24 2.06 17.27
N ALA A 154 -15.26 1.92 16.40
CA ALA A 154 -15.79 2.99 15.58
C ALA A 154 -16.25 4.22 16.36
N GLY A 155 -16.65 4.09 17.64
CA GLY A 155 -17.16 5.19 18.47
C GLY A 155 -16.10 6.02 19.20
N THR A 156 -14.81 5.81 18.92
CA THR A 156 -13.74 6.63 19.50
C THR A 156 -13.80 8.08 19.04
N GLU A 157 -13.37 9.02 19.90
CA GLU A 157 -13.52 10.46 19.69
C GLU A 157 -12.97 10.91 18.32
N ILE A 158 -11.77 10.47 17.97
CA ILE A 158 -11.11 10.89 16.73
C ILE A 158 -11.80 10.31 15.48
N ILE A 159 -12.40 9.12 15.57
CA ILE A 159 -13.13 8.50 14.45
C ILE A 159 -14.46 9.20 14.23
N GLU A 160 -15.20 9.49 15.31
CA GLU A 160 -16.43 10.28 15.24
C GLU A 160 -16.17 11.69 14.70
N LEU A 161 -15.09 12.34 15.16
CA LEU A 161 -14.67 13.63 14.61
C LEU A 161 -14.36 13.52 13.11
N ALA A 162 -13.58 12.51 12.68
CA ALA A 162 -13.27 12.31 11.27
C ALA A 162 -14.53 12.10 10.41
N ARG A 163 -15.55 11.41 10.94
CA ARG A 163 -16.88 11.30 10.28
C ARG A 163 -17.57 12.65 10.18
N ARG A 164 -17.67 13.42 11.27
CA ARG A 164 -18.26 14.78 11.29
C ARG A 164 -17.58 15.73 10.31
N LEU A 165 -16.25 15.61 10.18
CA LEU A 165 -15.45 16.39 9.24
C LEU A 165 -15.58 15.91 7.78
N GLY A 166 -16.31 14.83 7.52
CA GLY A 166 -16.52 14.27 6.17
C GLY A 166 -15.28 13.54 5.61
N LEU A 167 -14.35 13.14 6.47
CA LEU A 167 -13.08 12.52 6.06
C LEU A 167 -13.21 11.04 5.72
N ARG A 168 -14.41 10.44 5.86
CA ARG A 168 -14.72 9.05 5.49
C ARG A 168 -13.72 8.03 6.07
N PRO A 169 -13.64 7.89 7.40
CA PRO A 169 -12.74 6.92 8.01
C PRO A 169 -13.19 5.48 7.72
N GLU A 170 -12.23 4.62 7.37
CA GLU A 170 -12.41 3.18 7.12
C GLU A 170 -11.31 2.36 7.84
N PRO A 171 -11.61 1.16 8.38
CA PRO A 171 -10.59 0.32 8.97
C PRO A 171 -9.50 -0.05 7.96
N ALA A 172 -8.24 -0.02 8.38
CA ALA A 172 -7.09 -0.27 7.50
C ALA A 172 -6.73 -1.76 7.36
N GLY A 173 -7.28 -2.64 8.21
CA GLY A 173 -6.99 -4.08 8.22
C GLY A 173 -5.58 -4.47 8.70
N ARG A 174 -4.69 -3.50 8.94
CA ARG A 174 -3.29 -3.76 9.38
C ARG A 174 -3.13 -3.95 10.89
N SER A 175 -4.08 -3.46 11.68
CA SER A 175 -4.15 -3.71 13.12
C SER A 175 -5.57 -3.46 13.62
N PRO A 176 -5.92 -3.95 14.83
CA PRO A 176 -7.23 -3.72 15.45
C PRO A 176 -7.57 -2.25 15.75
N SER A 177 -6.64 -1.32 15.58
CA SER A 177 -6.86 0.10 15.87
C SER A 177 -6.49 1.03 14.72
N ALA A 178 -6.05 0.50 13.58
CA ALA A 178 -5.60 1.30 12.45
C ALA A 178 -6.76 1.60 11.49
N TRP A 179 -6.86 2.87 11.12
CA TRP A 179 -7.87 3.39 10.20
C TRP A 179 -7.21 4.27 9.14
N TYR A 180 -7.78 4.31 7.95
CA TYR A 180 -7.52 5.33 6.94
C TYR A 180 -8.63 6.37 6.94
N ALA A 181 -8.30 7.60 6.58
CA ALA A 181 -9.29 8.62 6.24
C ALA A 181 -8.72 9.55 5.16
N ASN A 182 -9.58 10.30 4.48
CA ASN A 182 -9.15 11.35 3.55
C ASN A 182 -8.45 12.47 4.32
N CYS A 183 -7.33 12.95 3.79
CA CYS A 183 -6.68 14.12 4.37
C CYS A 183 -7.50 15.38 4.04
N PRO A 184 -7.81 16.26 5.01
CA PRO A 184 -8.68 17.41 4.77
C PRO A 184 -8.17 18.26 3.60
N GLY A 185 -9.01 18.53 2.59
CA GLY A 185 -8.69 19.39 1.44
C GLY A 185 -7.54 18.92 0.54
N LYS A 186 -7.10 17.65 0.61
CA LYS A 186 -6.04 17.07 -0.23
C LYS A 186 -6.47 15.71 -0.78
N SER A 187 -5.82 15.24 -1.85
CA SER A 187 -6.17 13.98 -2.54
C SER A 187 -5.53 12.72 -1.94
N HIS A 188 -4.67 12.84 -0.93
CA HIS A 188 -4.04 11.71 -0.27
C HIS A 188 -4.74 11.33 1.04
N ARG A 189 -4.45 10.13 1.53
CA ARG A 189 -4.98 9.62 2.80
C ARG A 189 -4.13 10.09 4.00
N LEU A 190 -4.73 10.05 5.18
CA LEU A 190 -4.08 10.08 6.48
C LEU A 190 -4.39 8.78 7.23
N MET A 191 -3.59 8.48 8.25
CA MET A 191 -3.79 7.33 9.14
C MET A 191 -4.35 7.82 10.48
N ILE A 192 -5.26 7.05 11.07
CA ILE A 192 -5.81 7.29 12.40
C ILE A 192 -5.60 6.03 13.24
N SER A 193 -5.22 6.21 14.51
CA SER A 193 -5.20 5.16 15.52
C SER A 193 -6.34 5.40 16.52
N SER A 194 -7.32 4.50 16.56
CA SER A 194 -8.45 4.58 17.50
C SER A 194 -7.99 4.36 18.95
N ASN A 195 -6.99 3.51 19.17
CA ASN A 195 -6.47 3.22 20.51
C ASN A 195 -5.76 4.42 21.15
N SER A 196 -5.00 5.19 20.35
CA SER A 196 -4.26 6.36 20.86
C SER A 196 -5.01 7.68 20.66
N ASN A 197 -6.17 7.67 20.00
CA ASN A 197 -6.90 8.86 19.55
C ASN A 197 -6.02 9.87 18.80
N GLN A 198 -5.14 9.38 17.93
CA GLN A 198 -4.19 10.19 17.17
C GLN A 198 -4.28 9.94 15.67
N PHE A 199 -3.91 10.96 14.90
CA PHE A 199 -3.74 10.87 13.45
C PHE A 199 -2.32 11.21 13.03
N GLY A 200 -1.96 10.76 11.83
CA GLY A 200 -0.72 11.15 11.16
C GLY A 200 -0.88 11.14 9.65
N CYS A 201 -0.29 12.14 8.99
CA CYS A 201 -0.20 12.20 7.54
C CYS A 201 1.25 12.32 7.09
N GLY A 202 1.80 11.26 6.49
CA GLY A 202 3.18 11.25 6.01
C GLY A 202 3.46 12.26 4.88
N TYR A 203 2.47 12.55 4.03
CA TYR A 203 2.61 13.51 2.92
C TYR A 203 2.69 14.95 3.43
N CYS A 204 1.81 15.32 4.35
CA CYS A 204 1.81 16.67 4.93
C CYS A 204 2.79 16.83 6.09
N ARG A 205 3.35 15.72 6.61
CA ARG A 205 4.21 15.69 7.80
C ARG A 205 3.55 16.30 9.05
N VAL A 206 2.24 16.14 9.18
CA VAL A 206 1.44 16.57 10.34
C VAL A 206 0.92 15.36 11.11
N LYS A 207 0.80 15.52 12.43
CA LYS A 207 0.25 14.52 13.35
C LYS A 207 -0.34 15.23 14.57
N GLY A 208 -1.23 14.57 15.30
CA GLY A 208 -1.83 15.13 16.50
C GLY A 208 -3.03 14.30 16.98
N GLY A 209 -3.76 14.82 17.95
CA GLY A 209 -5.02 14.26 18.43
C GLY A 209 -6.22 14.82 17.68
N ALA A 210 -7.40 14.69 18.29
CA ALA A 210 -8.66 15.17 17.73
C ALA A 210 -8.67 16.70 17.51
N ALA A 211 -8.18 17.49 18.48
CA ALA A 211 -8.14 18.95 18.37
C ALA A 211 -7.27 19.43 17.19
N GLU A 212 -6.08 18.84 17.01
CA GLU A 212 -5.21 19.18 15.88
C GLU A 212 -5.82 18.74 14.53
N LEU A 213 -6.57 17.64 14.49
CA LEU A 213 -7.27 17.21 13.28
C LEU A 213 -8.37 18.19 12.88
N GLU A 214 -9.13 18.68 13.87
CA GLU A 214 -10.17 19.69 13.66
C GLU A 214 -9.57 21.02 13.18
N ALA A 215 -8.54 21.51 13.87
CA ALA A 215 -7.83 22.73 13.48
C ALA A 215 -7.30 22.64 12.04
N LEU A 216 -6.66 21.53 11.69
CA LEU A 216 -6.16 21.27 10.34
C LEU A 216 -7.28 21.28 9.29
N ALA A 217 -8.43 20.70 9.61
CA ALA A 217 -9.58 20.67 8.71
C ALA A 217 -10.20 22.06 8.52
N GLN A 218 -10.27 22.87 9.58
CA GLN A 218 -10.78 24.24 9.53
C GLN A 218 -9.85 25.15 8.72
N GLU A 219 -8.55 25.13 9.00
CA GLU A 219 -7.53 25.88 8.25
C GLU A 219 -7.66 25.65 6.74
N ARG A 220 -7.79 24.38 6.33
CA ARG A 220 -7.88 24.02 4.91
C ARG A 220 -9.23 24.29 4.28
N LYS A 221 -10.32 24.33 5.06
CA LYS A 221 -11.63 24.81 4.58
C LYS A 221 -11.59 26.31 4.31
N GLN A 222 -10.91 27.09 5.14
CA GLN A 222 -10.77 28.54 4.95
C GLN A 222 -9.93 28.87 3.70
N ILE A 223 -8.82 28.15 3.48
CA ILE A 223 -7.98 28.32 2.29
C ILE A 223 -8.73 27.96 1.00
N ASN A 224 -9.61 26.96 1.04
CA ASN A 224 -10.38 26.51 -0.11
C ASN A 224 -11.77 27.18 -0.24
N SER A 225 -12.12 28.08 0.69
CA SER A 225 -13.33 28.87 0.58
C SER A 225 -13.09 29.97 -0.45
N PRO A 226 -14.00 30.19 -1.43
CA PRO A 226 -13.89 31.35 -2.30
C PRO A 226 -14.07 32.59 -1.43
N THR A 227 -12.98 33.23 -1.04
CA THR A 227 -13.07 34.54 -0.42
C THR A 227 -13.75 35.47 -1.42
N CYS A 228 -14.97 35.88 -1.08
CA CYS A 228 -15.55 37.10 -1.58
C CYS A 228 -14.52 38.20 -1.31
N ASN A 229 -13.88 38.71 -2.37
CA ASN A 229 -13.04 39.89 -2.28
C ASN A 229 -13.94 41.03 -1.78
N VAL A 230 -13.81 41.39 -0.51
CA VAL A 230 -14.13 42.75 -0.09
C VAL A 230 -13.06 43.62 -0.75
N SER A 231 -13.53 44.46 -1.66
CA SER A 231 -12.76 45.45 -2.39
C SER A 231 -11.94 46.31 -1.45
N ASP A 232 -10.63 46.36 -1.68
CA ASP A 232 -9.85 47.56 -1.42
C ASP A 232 -8.95 47.85 -2.61
N ASP A 233 -9.24 49.00 -3.21
CA ASP A 233 -8.51 49.63 -4.29
C ASP A 233 -7.09 50.00 -3.83
N ARG A 234 -6.06 49.49 -4.53
CA ARG A 234 -5.04 50.32 -5.21
C ARG A 234 -3.84 49.50 -5.75
N THR A 235 -3.65 49.66 -7.06
CA THR A 235 -2.36 49.75 -7.79
C THR A 235 -1.40 48.55 -7.82
N GLY A 236 -1.50 47.78 -8.91
CA GLY A 236 -0.41 47.55 -9.86
C GLY A 236 0.80 46.68 -9.48
N SER A 237 0.88 45.46 -10.03
CA SER A 237 1.90 45.05 -11.02
C SER A 237 1.88 43.53 -11.20
N GLY A 238 2.26 43.07 -12.39
CA GLY A 238 1.86 41.78 -12.95
C GLY A 238 2.61 40.55 -12.42
N GLY A 239 1.89 39.42 -12.39
CA GLY A 239 2.44 38.09 -12.18
C GLY A 239 1.51 37.04 -12.78
N LYS A 240 1.87 36.48 -13.94
CA LYS A 240 1.07 35.47 -14.66
C LYS A 240 0.96 34.18 -13.85
N SER A 241 -0.23 33.89 -13.32
CA SER A 241 -0.59 32.56 -12.79
C SER A 241 -1.10 31.67 -13.93
N ARG A 242 -0.49 30.48 -14.08
CA ARG A 242 -0.97 29.43 -14.99
C ARG A 242 -2.22 28.79 -14.40
N ALA A 243 -3.39 29.14 -14.96
CA ALA A 243 -4.63 28.42 -14.71
C ALA A 243 -4.50 26.95 -15.15
N ARG A 244 -4.96 26.02 -14.30
CA ARG A 244 -5.13 24.61 -14.69
C ARG A 244 -6.39 24.48 -15.54
N ASP A 245 -6.26 23.71 -16.61
CA ASP A 245 -7.29 23.48 -17.62
C ASP A 245 -8.52 22.76 -17.02
N PRO A 246 -9.72 23.38 -17.01
CA PRO A 246 -10.93 22.81 -16.42
C PRO A 246 -11.42 21.55 -17.13
N MET A 247 -10.95 21.24 -18.35
CA MET A 247 -11.31 20.00 -19.05
C MET A 247 -10.63 18.75 -18.49
N ALA A 248 -9.49 18.89 -17.78
CA ALA A 248 -8.79 17.75 -17.19
C ALA A 248 -9.53 17.20 -15.95
N VAL A 249 -10.20 18.08 -15.19
CA VAL A 249 -10.95 17.72 -13.98
C VAL A 249 -12.28 17.01 -14.32
N GLN A 250 -12.88 17.33 -15.47
CA GLN A 250 -14.10 16.67 -15.94
C GLN A 250 -13.83 15.24 -16.43
N LYS A 251 -12.70 15.00 -17.13
CA LYS A 251 -12.30 13.65 -17.59
C LYS A 251 -12.01 12.67 -16.44
N GLU A 252 -11.44 13.13 -15.33
CA GLU A 252 -11.21 12.28 -14.16
C GLU A 252 -12.52 11.94 -13.42
N ARG A 253 -13.49 12.86 -13.39
CA ARG A 253 -14.82 12.60 -12.81
C ARG A 253 -15.62 11.58 -13.63
N ASP A 254 -15.58 11.70 -14.95
CA ASP A 254 -16.31 10.81 -15.86
C ASP A 254 -15.71 9.38 -15.89
N LEU A 255 -14.39 9.25 -15.65
CA LEU A 255 -13.73 7.94 -15.48
C LEU A 255 -14.16 7.27 -14.16
N PHE A 256 -14.33 8.05 -13.08
CA PHE A 256 -14.72 7.54 -11.77
C PHE A 256 -16.20 7.10 -11.71
N GLU A 257 -17.09 7.75 -12.46
CA GLU A 257 -18.50 7.32 -12.54
C GLU A 257 -18.71 6.12 -13.47
N ARG A 258 -17.93 5.97 -14.55
CA ARG A 258 -17.96 4.77 -15.40
C ARG A 258 -17.56 3.49 -14.65
N LEU A 259 -16.65 3.59 -13.69
CA LEU A 259 -16.20 2.44 -12.88
C LEU A 259 -17.24 2.01 -11.82
N ARG A 260 -18.20 2.87 -11.45
CA ARG A 260 -19.30 2.51 -10.54
C ARG A 260 -20.46 1.80 -11.23
N GLY A 261 -20.56 1.86 -12.56
CA GLY A 261 -21.69 1.33 -13.32
C GLY A 261 -21.59 -0.14 -13.77
N ILE A 262 -20.48 -0.84 -13.49
CA ILE A 262 -20.21 -2.19 -14.06
C ILE A 262 -20.60 -3.34 -13.09
N ARG A 263 -21.26 -3.06 -11.97
CA ARG A 263 -21.86 -4.12 -11.12
C ARG A 263 -23.37 -4.11 -11.24
N ASN A 264 -23.88 -4.72 -12.31
CA ASN A 264 -25.18 -5.40 -12.34
C ASN A 264 -25.22 -6.30 -13.58
N VAL A 265 -24.88 -7.57 -13.41
CA VAL A 265 -25.38 -8.66 -14.27
C VAL A 265 -26.16 -9.60 -13.34
N PRO A 266 -27.45 -9.86 -13.61
CA PRO A 266 -28.26 -10.74 -12.79
C PRO A 266 -27.84 -12.19 -13.03
N TYR A 267 -27.80 -12.99 -11.96
CA TYR A 267 -27.88 -14.44 -12.08
C TYR A 267 -29.28 -14.78 -12.62
N SER A 268 -29.34 -15.54 -13.70
CA SER A 268 -30.54 -16.22 -14.18
C SER A 268 -30.21 -17.69 -14.32
N GLU A 269 -30.97 -18.48 -13.54
CA GLU A 269 -31.23 -19.93 -13.56
C GLU A 269 -30.05 -20.92 -13.60
#